data_AF-A0A9P0NMK5-F1
#
_entry.id   AF-A0A9P0NMK5-F1
#
_cell.length_a   1.000
_cell.length_b   1.000
_cell.length_c   1.000
_cell.angle_alpha   90.00
_cell.angle_beta   90.00
_cell.angle_gamma   90.00
#
_symmetry.space_group_name_H-M   'P 1'
#
loop_
_entity.id
_entity.type
_entity.pdbx_description
1 polymer ?
#
loop_
_entity_poly.entity_id
_entity_poly.type
_entity_poly.pdbx_seq_one_letter_code
_entity_poly.pdbx_strand_id
1 'polypeptide(L)'
;YIVIKYFYTILFLDQQIDIEALQYIKDSHIAILLKNFPLRIHIKFEHYIEQFQKKCKSDESNLNPDNMTWPEIEEIWRKTINYKLQFIKKYNTAEIFNKWQHYTKPMGYKLIGIDFHKIYSRYSCFITKFEEASSKLIKILDERIKDC
;
A
#
# COMPACT_ATOMS: atom_id res chain seq x y z
N TYR A 1 3.59 16.89 -5.72
CA TYR A 1 3.74 15.44 -5.56
C TYR A 1 3.99 15.04 -4.10
N ILE A 2 4.87 15.74 -3.37
CA ILE A 2 5.12 15.53 -1.92
C ILE A 2 3.87 15.75 -1.05
N VAL A 3 3.11 16.83 -1.31
CA VAL A 3 1.90 17.17 -0.53
C VAL A 3 0.81 16.08 -0.59
N ILE A 4 0.65 15.41 -1.74
CA ILE A 4 -0.33 14.32 -1.88
C ILE A 4 0.11 13.09 -1.09
N LYS A 5 1.41 12.78 -1.07
CA LYS A 5 1.96 11.65 -0.30
C LYS A 5 1.81 11.88 1.21
N TYR A 6 2.09 13.10 1.69
CA TYR A 6 1.84 13.48 3.09
C TYR A 6 0.35 13.48 3.45
N PHE A 7 -0.51 13.89 2.51
CA PHE A 7 -1.95 13.88 2.67
C PHE A 7 -2.50 12.45 2.89
N TYR A 8 -2.09 11.48 2.09
CA TYR A 8 -2.48 10.08 2.26
C TYR A 8 -1.88 9.46 3.55
N THR A 9 -0.68 9.85 3.98
CA THR A 9 -0.10 9.29 5.21
C THR A 9 -0.83 9.78 6.46
N ILE A 10 -1.16 11.07 6.56
CA ILE A 10 -1.79 11.64 7.77
C ILE A 10 -3.27 11.23 7.87
N LEU A 11 -4.01 11.33 6.76
CA LEU A 11 -5.46 11.09 6.74
C LEU A 11 -5.82 9.63 7.07
N PHE A 12 -4.98 8.68 6.65
CA PHE A 12 -5.25 7.24 6.79
C PHE A 12 -4.67 6.64 8.07
N LEU A 13 -3.52 7.12 8.54
CA LEU A 13 -2.92 6.63 9.80
C LEU A 13 -3.66 7.17 11.03
N ASP A 14 -4.06 8.45 11.06
CA ASP A 14 -4.72 9.05 12.23
C ASP A 14 -6.17 8.56 12.41
N GLN A 15 -6.81 8.07 11.34
CA GLN A 15 -8.19 7.59 11.36
C GLN A 15 -8.28 6.06 11.25
N GLN A 16 -7.14 5.34 11.26
CA GLN A 16 -7.05 3.88 11.09
C GLN A 16 -7.84 3.37 9.88
N ILE A 17 -7.87 4.14 8.79
CA ILE A 17 -8.54 3.74 7.56
C ILE A 17 -7.54 2.91 6.76
N ASP A 18 -7.81 1.61 6.63
CA ASP A 18 -7.05 0.72 5.78
C ASP A 18 -7.64 0.61 4.36
N ILE A 19 -6.98 -0.17 3.50
CA ILE A 19 -7.39 -0.36 2.11
C ILE A 19 -8.75 -1.07 2.01
N GLU A 20 -9.11 -1.88 3.01
CA GLU A 20 -10.40 -2.59 3.05
C GLU A 20 -11.53 -1.62 3.38
N ALA A 21 -11.34 -0.74 4.36
CA ALA A 21 -12.29 0.31 4.71
C ALA A 21 -12.58 1.25 3.53
N LEU A 22 -11.60 1.50 2.64
CA LEU A 22 -11.79 2.30 1.42
C LEU A 22 -12.78 1.70 0.42
N GLN A 23 -12.96 0.37 0.41
CA GLN A 23 -13.93 -0.28 -0.47
C GLN A 23 -15.37 0.09 -0.10
N TYR A 24 -15.58 0.40 1.19
CA TYR A 24 -16.90 0.66 1.77
C TYR A 24 -17.13 2.13 2.15
N ILE A 25 -16.13 3.00 1.94
CA ILE A 25 -16.23 4.42 2.25
C ILE A 25 -17.32 5.07 1.38
N LYS A 26 -18.13 5.93 2.00
CA LYS A 26 -19.29 6.63 1.39
C LYS A 26 -19.09 8.13 1.53
N ASP A 27 -19.84 8.92 0.76
CA ASP A 27 -19.77 10.38 0.76
C ASP A 27 -19.90 10.97 2.18
N SER A 28 -20.77 10.39 3.01
CA SER A 28 -20.94 10.79 4.42
C SER A 28 -19.66 10.63 5.25
N HIS A 29 -18.86 9.59 4.98
CA HIS A 29 -17.58 9.37 5.65
C HIS A 29 -16.49 10.28 5.09
N ILE A 30 -16.50 10.53 3.78
CA ILE A 30 -15.56 11.45 3.11
C ILE A 30 -15.74 12.88 3.65
N ALA A 31 -16.98 13.33 3.81
CA ALA A 31 -17.28 14.63 4.40
C ALA A 31 -16.72 14.79 5.82
N ILE A 32 -16.79 13.73 6.65
CA ILE A 32 -16.21 13.71 7.99
C ILE A 32 -14.68 13.75 7.92
N LEU A 33 -14.09 12.89 7.08
CA LEU A 33 -12.65 12.73 6.92
C LEU A 33 -11.99 14.01 6.41
N LEU A 34 -12.68 14.73 5.53
CA LEU A 34 -12.15 15.91 4.85
C LEU A 34 -12.66 17.23 5.41
N LYS A 35 -13.41 17.24 6.54
CA LYS A 35 -14.11 18.42 7.06
C LYS A 35 -13.25 19.70 7.19
N ASN A 36 -11.95 19.55 7.45
CA ASN A 36 -11.00 20.66 7.65
C ASN A 36 -10.16 20.97 6.40
N PHE A 37 -10.43 20.31 5.27
CA PHE A 37 -9.66 20.46 4.04
C PHE A 37 -10.42 21.28 2.98
N PRO A 38 -9.71 22.02 2.11
CA PRO A 38 -10.34 22.81 1.05
C PRO A 38 -11.14 21.94 0.06
N LEU A 39 -12.24 22.47 -0.47
CA LEU A 39 -13.15 21.78 -1.39
C LEU A 39 -12.44 21.09 -2.58
N ARG A 40 -11.38 21.70 -3.13
CA ARG A 40 -10.57 21.11 -4.22
C ARG A 40 -10.03 19.72 -3.87
N ILE A 41 -9.74 19.48 -2.59
CA ILE A 41 -9.22 18.22 -2.09
C ILE A 41 -10.35 17.19 -1.99
N HIS A 42 -11.55 17.59 -1.56
CA HIS A 42 -12.73 16.72 -1.55
C HIS A 42 -13.01 16.17 -2.94
N ILE A 43 -13.11 17.06 -3.94
CA ILE A 43 -13.37 16.69 -5.33
C ILE A 43 -12.34 15.67 -5.85
N LYS A 44 -11.06 15.89 -5.56
CA LYS A 44 -10.00 14.96 -6.00
C LYS A 44 -10.06 13.63 -5.28
N PHE A 45 -10.31 13.65 -3.97
CA PHE A 45 -10.37 12.44 -3.16
C PHE A 45 -11.55 11.56 -3.57
N GLU A 46 -12.75 12.15 -3.67
CA GLU A 46 -13.96 11.48 -4.17
C GLU A 46 -13.71 10.84 -5.54
N HIS A 47 -13.15 11.59 -6.48
CA HIS A 47 -12.82 11.09 -7.81
C HIS A 47 -11.89 9.86 -7.78
N TYR A 48 -10.83 9.87 -6.96
CA TYR A 48 -9.91 8.74 -6.87
C TYR A 48 -10.51 7.54 -6.14
N ILE A 49 -11.34 7.76 -5.11
CA ILE A 49 -12.06 6.70 -4.41
C ILE A 49 -13.08 6.02 -5.33
N GLU A 50 -13.84 6.79 -6.11
CA GLU A 50 -14.76 6.21 -7.08
C GLU A 50 -14.04 5.35 -8.12
N GLN A 51 -12.90 5.82 -8.65
CA GLN A 51 -12.11 5.02 -9.59
C GLN A 51 -11.60 3.73 -8.95
N PHE A 52 -11.13 3.81 -7.69
CA PHE A 52 -10.69 2.65 -6.93
C PHE A 52 -11.83 1.64 -6.71
N GLN A 53 -13.01 2.09 -6.26
CA GLN A 53 -14.16 1.23 -6.03
C GLN A 53 -14.71 0.61 -7.33
N LYS A 54 -14.71 1.38 -8.44
CA LYS A 54 -15.07 0.86 -9.77
C LYS A 54 -14.11 -0.25 -10.20
N LYS A 55 -12.81 -0.08 -9.95
CA LYS A 55 -11.78 -1.09 -10.24
C LYS A 55 -11.96 -2.37 -9.40
N CYS A 56 -12.27 -2.23 -8.10
CA CYS A 56 -12.55 -3.38 -7.25
C CYS A 56 -13.79 -4.16 -7.72
N LYS A 57 -14.84 -3.47 -8.20
CA LYS A 57 -16.06 -4.10 -8.72
C LYS A 57 -15.89 -4.72 -10.12
N SER A 58 -15.02 -4.15 -10.96
CA SER A 58 -14.73 -4.74 -12.29
C SER A 58 -13.90 -6.01 -12.23
N ASP A 59 -13.09 -6.17 -11.17
CA ASP A 59 -12.28 -7.37 -10.94
C ASP A 59 -13.11 -8.57 -10.43
N GLU A 60 -14.36 -8.36 -10.00
CA GLU A 60 -15.28 -9.45 -9.60
C GLU A 60 -16.01 -10.12 -10.78
N SER A 61 -16.00 -9.53 -11.99
CA SER A 61 -16.82 -9.99 -13.13
C SER A 61 -16.05 -10.57 -14.33
N ASN A 62 -14.73 -10.77 -14.24
CA ASN A 62 -13.95 -11.38 -15.33
C ASN A 62 -13.23 -12.66 -14.88
N LEU A 63 -13.95 -13.78 -14.95
CA LEU A 63 -13.38 -15.13 -14.91
C LEU A 63 -12.94 -15.57 -16.31
N ASN A 64 -11.63 -15.52 -16.63
CA ASN A 64 -10.78 -16.50 -17.39
C ASN A 64 -9.56 -15.86 -18.12
N PRO A 65 -8.45 -16.57 -18.45
CA PRO A 65 -7.93 -17.89 -18.05
C PRO A 65 -6.39 -17.88 -17.82
N ASP A 66 -5.86 -17.03 -16.94
CA ASP A 66 -4.45 -17.04 -16.47
C ASP A 66 -4.39 -17.10 -14.92
N ASN A 67 -5.45 -17.71 -14.38
CA ASN A 67 -6.03 -17.37 -13.08
C ASN A 67 -5.37 -18.12 -11.93
N MET A 68 -4.44 -17.44 -11.27
CA MET A 68 -4.12 -17.73 -9.89
C MET A 68 -4.81 -16.71 -8.99
N THR A 69 -5.64 -17.19 -8.08
CA THR A 69 -6.24 -16.38 -7.03
C THR A 69 -5.14 -15.83 -6.12
N TRP A 70 -5.39 -14.70 -5.46
CA TRP A 70 -4.41 -14.14 -4.52
C TRP A 70 -3.92 -15.11 -3.43
N PRO A 71 -4.79 -15.95 -2.83
CA PRO A 71 -4.35 -16.99 -1.91
C PRO A 71 -3.34 -17.97 -2.53
N GLU A 72 -3.58 -18.43 -3.76
CA GLU A 72 -2.66 -19.32 -4.47
C GLU A 72 -1.34 -18.62 -4.81
N ILE A 73 -1.39 -17.33 -5.19
CA ILE A 73 -0.20 -16.49 -5.42
C ILE A 73 0.63 -16.43 -4.14
N GLU A 74 0.00 -16.15 -2.99
CA GLU A 74 0.68 -16.11 -1.70
C GLU A 74 1.30 -17.46 -1.33
N GLU A 75 0.59 -18.57 -1.58
CA GLU A 75 1.08 -19.91 -1.31
C GLU A 75 2.35 -20.22 -2.13
N ILE A 76 2.33 -19.94 -3.43
CA ILE A 76 3.51 -20.06 -4.29
C ILE A 76 4.61 -19.11 -3.82
N TRP A 77 4.26 -17.90 -3.38
CA TRP A 77 5.22 -16.92 -2.87
C TRP A 77 5.99 -17.46 -1.66
N ARG A 78 5.29 -18.10 -0.73
CA ARG A 78 5.85 -18.72 0.48
C ARG A 78 6.74 -19.91 0.11
N LYS A 79 6.30 -20.75 -0.84
CA LYS A 79 7.08 -21.92 -1.32
C LYS A 79 8.37 -21.52 -2.04
N THR A 80 8.35 -20.44 -2.81
CA THR A 80 9.48 -19.98 -3.65
C THR A 80 10.36 -18.91 -2.99
N ILE A 81 10.11 -18.61 -1.72
CA ILE A 81 10.66 -17.43 -1.03
C ILE A 81 12.19 -17.39 -1.01
N ASN A 82 12.88 -18.51 -0.78
CA ASN A 82 14.33 -18.54 -0.66
C ASN A 82 15.01 -18.24 -2.02
N TYR A 83 14.52 -18.86 -3.10
CA TYR A 83 14.97 -18.60 -4.47
C TYR A 83 14.77 -17.13 -4.84
N LYS A 84 13.59 -16.59 -4.53
CA LYS A 84 13.24 -15.20 -4.80
C LYS A 84 14.13 -14.22 -4.02
N LEU A 85 14.39 -14.47 -2.73
CA LEU A 85 15.26 -13.63 -1.91
C LEU A 85 16.72 -13.63 -2.41
N GLN A 86 17.23 -14.78 -2.90
CA GLN A 86 18.55 -14.83 -3.53
C GLN A 86 18.62 -13.96 -4.80
N PHE A 87 17.56 -13.98 -5.60
CA PHE A 87 17.47 -13.13 -6.79
C PHE A 87 17.37 -11.65 -6.42
N ILE A 88 16.50 -11.27 -5.47
CA ILE A 88 16.33 -9.88 -5.04
C ILE A 88 17.65 -9.27 -4.53
N LYS A 89 18.50 -10.08 -3.90
CA LYS A 89 19.84 -9.63 -3.45
C LYS A 89 20.81 -9.36 -4.60
N LYS A 90 20.57 -9.92 -5.79
CA LYS A 90 21.51 -9.90 -6.92
C LYS A 90 21.11 -8.90 -8.01
N TYR A 91 19.81 -8.67 -8.21
CA TYR A 91 19.28 -7.93 -9.35
C TYR A 91 18.65 -6.60 -8.91
N ASN A 92 18.52 -5.66 -9.86
CA ASN A 92 17.95 -4.35 -9.60
C ASN A 92 16.41 -4.39 -9.57
N THR A 93 15.81 -3.28 -9.15
CA THR A 93 14.36 -3.15 -8.98
C THR A 93 13.56 -3.40 -10.26
N ALA A 94 14.04 -2.94 -11.42
CA ALA A 94 13.33 -3.15 -12.69
C ALA A 94 13.30 -4.63 -13.09
N GLU A 95 14.43 -5.34 -12.93
CA GLU A 95 14.53 -6.78 -13.18
C GLU A 95 13.63 -7.60 -12.24
N ILE A 96 13.56 -7.19 -10.97
CA ILE A 96 12.68 -7.81 -9.97
C ILE A 96 11.22 -7.66 -10.37
N PHE A 97 10.77 -6.46 -10.76
CA PHE A 97 9.37 -6.23 -11.13
C PHE A 97 8.98 -6.84 -12.47
N ASN A 98 9.91 -6.93 -13.42
CA ASN A 98 9.67 -7.65 -14.66
C ASN A 98 9.46 -9.15 -14.40
N LYS A 99 10.25 -9.75 -13.51
CA LYS A 99 10.12 -11.18 -13.16
C LYS A 99 8.91 -11.46 -12.25
N TRP A 100 8.61 -10.56 -11.33
CA TRP A 100 7.56 -10.67 -10.34
C TRP A 100 6.60 -9.50 -10.40
N GLN A 101 5.91 -9.39 -11.54
CA GLN A 101 4.89 -8.37 -11.79
C GLN A 101 3.78 -8.34 -10.72
N HIS A 102 3.59 -9.42 -9.95
CA HIS A 102 2.64 -9.44 -8.84
C HIS A 102 2.93 -8.39 -7.76
N TYR A 103 4.19 -7.94 -7.60
CA TYR A 103 4.49 -6.81 -6.71
C TYR A 103 3.86 -5.49 -7.16
N THR A 104 3.58 -5.33 -8.46
CA THR A 104 2.99 -4.09 -9.01
C THR A 104 1.47 -4.14 -9.06
N LYS A 105 0.85 -5.28 -8.73
CA LYS A 105 -0.60 -5.44 -8.65
C LYS A 105 -1.16 -4.88 -7.32
N PRO A 106 -2.47 -4.57 -7.22
CA PRO A 106 -3.07 -3.94 -6.03
C PRO A 106 -2.83 -4.68 -4.70
N MET A 107 -2.77 -6.01 -4.66
CA MET A 107 -2.43 -6.78 -3.44
C MET A 107 -0.94 -7.15 -3.34
N GLY A 108 -0.09 -6.59 -4.20
CA GLY A 108 1.35 -6.88 -4.21
C GLY A 108 2.06 -6.52 -2.90
N TYR A 109 1.49 -5.61 -2.10
CA TYR A 109 2.01 -5.27 -0.78
C TYR A 109 1.96 -6.47 0.20
N LYS A 110 1.02 -7.41 0.05
CA LYS A 110 0.96 -8.63 0.88
C LYS A 110 2.18 -9.53 0.66
N LEU A 111 2.67 -9.57 -0.58
CA LEU A 111 3.87 -10.31 -0.96
C LEU A 111 5.13 -9.72 -0.33
N ILE A 112 5.22 -8.39 -0.25
CA ILE A 112 6.29 -7.70 0.48
C ILE A 112 6.24 -8.07 1.97
N GLY A 113 5.05 -8.16 2.57
CA GLY A 113 4.86 -8.61 3.94
C GLY A 113 5.40 -10.02 4.19
N ILE A 114 5.12 -10.95 3.26
CA ILE A 114 5.63 -12.33 3.31
C ILE A 114 7.17 -12.35 3.30
N ASP A 115 7.79 -11.59 2.39
CA ASP A 115 9.25 -11.53 2.28
C ASP A 115 9.89 -10.86 3.49
N PHE A 116 9.30 -9.78 3.99
CA PHE A 116 9.75 -9.10 5.20
C PHE A 116 9.72 -10.04 6.41
N HIS A 117 8.64 -10.78 6.63
CA HIS A 117 8.53 -11.72 7.74
C HIS A 117 9.60 -12.82 7.66
N LYS A 118 9.94 -13.27 6.45
CA LYS A 118 10.99 -14.27 6.25
C LYS A 118 12.38 -13.74 6.57
N ILE A 119 12.69 -12.51 6.18
CA ILE A 119 14.00 -11.89 6.44
C ILE A 119 14.12 -11.46 7.90
N TYR A 120 13.02 -10.98 8.49
CA TYR A 120 12.99 -10.37 9.80
C TYR A 120 11.93 -11.01 10.70
N SER A 121 12.10 -12.30 10.97
CA SER A 121 11.18 -13.11 11.78
C SER A 121 10.93 -12.58 13.19
N ARG A 122 11.82 -11.73 13.70
CA ARG A 122 11.69 -11.04 15.00
C ARG A 122 10.65 -9.91 15.03
N TYR A 123 10.09 -9.53 13.88
CA TYR A 123 9.10 -8.45 13.79
C TYR A 123 7.72 -8.98 13.43
N SER A 124 6.69 -8.39 14.04
CA SER A 124 5.30 -8.83 13.92
C SER A 124 4.76 -8.67 12.49
N CYS A 125 4.91 -7.48 11.88
CA CYS A 125 4.63 -7.28 10.47
C CYS A 125 5.42 -6.08 9.90
N PHE A 126 5.48 -5.99 8.58
CA PHE A 126 6.16 -4.91 7.87
C PHE A 126 5.55 -3.53 8.18
N ILE A 127 4.22 -3.45 8.23
CA ILE A 127 3.48 -2.18 8.35
C ILE A 127 3.83 -1.46 9.65
N THR A 128 3.77 -2.16 10.79
CA THR A 128 4.07 -1.57 12.10
C THR A 128 5.51 -1.05 12.17
N LYS A 129 6.46 -1.78 11.58
CA LYS A 129 7.87 -1.35 11.56
C LYS A 129 8.11 -0.21 10.58
N PHE A 130 7.42 -0.20 9.45
CA PHE A 130 7.45 0.91 8.52
C PHE A 130 6.89 2.18 9.15
N GLU A 131 5.76 2.09 9.84
CA GLU A 131 5.14 3.22 10.56
C GLU A 131 6.07 3.78 11.63
N GLU A 132 6.62 2.94 12.50
CA GLU A 132 7.60 3.34 13.52
C GLU A 132 8.80 4.07 12.90
N ALA A 133 9.34 3.54 11.80
CA ALA A 133 10.48 4.14 11.10
C ALA A 133 10.10 5.46 10.41
N SER A 134 8.93 5.51 9.76
CA SER A 134 8.44 6.71 9.08
C SER A 134 8.15 7.84 10.06
N SER A 135 7.60 7.54 11.24
CA SER A 135 7.33 8.52 12.29
C SER A 135 8.64 9.15 12.77
N LYS A 136 9.69 8.35 12.97
CA LYS A 136 11.02 8.83 13.31
C LYS A 136 11.63 9.71 12.22
N LEU A 137 11.51 9.29 10.95
CA LEU A 137 12.00 10.09 9.81
C LEU A 137 11.26 11.43 9.70
N ILE A 138 9.94 11.44 9.90
CA ILE A 138 9.14 12.67 9.91
C ILE A 138 9.63 13.61 11.01
N LYS A 139 9.88 13.10 12.23
CA LYS A 139 10.42 13.92 13.34
C LYS A 139 11.78 14.55 12.99
N ILE A 140 12.70 13.76 12.43
CA ILE A 140 14.01 14.25 12.00
C ILE A 140 13.89 15.35 10.92
N LEU A 141 12.97 15.17 9.98
CA LEU A 141 12.73 16.17 8.93
C LEU A 141 12.11 17.44 9.51
N ASP A 142 11.16 17.32 10.43
CA ASP A 142 10.48 18.44 11.08
C ASP A 142 11.46 19.28 11.93
N GLU A 143 12.39 18.62 12.62
CA GLU A 143 13.48 19.26 13.36
C GLU A 143 14.44 20.02 12.45
N ARG A 144 14.77 19.49 11.27
CA ARG A 144 15.70 20.14 10.33
C ARG A 144 15.09 21.27 9.51
N ILE A 145 13.77 21.29 9.35
CA ILE A 145 13.06 22.35 8.62
C ILE A 145 12.86 23.60 9.50
N LYS A 146 12.91 23.47 10.83
CA LYS A 146 12.83 24.59 11.78
C LYS A 146 14.03 25.54 11.76
N ASP A 147 15.15 25.14 11.15
CA ASP A 147 16.36 25.95 11.01
C ASP A 147 16.42 26.75 9.68
N CYS A 148 15.28 26.95 8.99
CA CYS A 148 15.15 27.76 7.77
C CYS A 148 14.24 28.98 7.98
#